data_AF-A0A1Y2GEN2-F1
#
_entry.id   AF-A0A1Y2GEN2-F1
#
_cell.length_a   1.000
_cell.length_b   1.000
_cell.length_c   1.000
_cell.angle_alpha   90.00
_cell.angle_beta   90.00
_cell.angle_gamma   90.00
#
_symmetry.space_group_name_H-M   'P 1'
#
loop_
_entity.id
_entity.type
_entity.pdbx_description
1 polymer ?
#
loop_
_entity_poly.entity_id
_entity_poly.type
_entity_poly.pdbx_seq_one_letter_code
_entity_poly.pdbx_strand_id
1 'polypeptide(L)'
;MKLYQIFVAIAMAALFLISSGDAVCVCNQHVVGLYCGNSHLLHGCLPNVLYQCNGHGYATVYKRCRYGCVTDRGGKGHCKEHA
;
A
#
# COMPACT_ATOMS: atom_id res chain seq x y z
N MET A 1 -10.99 7.96 42.66
CA MET A 1 -9.70 7.49 42.11
C MET A 1 -9.83 6.40 41.04
N LYS A 2 -10.72 5.39 41.20
CA LYS A 2 -10.93 4.31 40.20
C LYS A 2 -11.66 4.72 38.91
N LEU A 3 -12.54 5.74 38.96
CA LEU A 3 -13.29 6.18 37.78
C LEU A 3 -12.39 6.83 36.72
N TYR A 4 -11.44 7.67 37.14
CA TYR A 4 -10.50 8.35 36.24
C TYR A 4 -9.60 7.36 35.48
N GLN A 5 -9.16 6.30 36.16
CA GLN A 5 -8.38 5.22 35.57
C GLN A 5 -9.16 4.49 34.45
N ILE A 6 -10.46 4.27 34.65
CA ILE A 6 -11.33 3.65 33.64
C ILE A 6 -11.51 4.58 32.43
N PHE A 7 -11.74 5.87 32.66
CA PHE A 7 -11.87 6.85 31.57
C PHE A 7 -10.60 6.97 30.72
N VAL A 8 -9.43 6.98 31.37
CA VAL A 8 -8.14 7.02 30.67
C VAL A 8 -7.92 5.75 29.85
N ALA A 9 -8.26 4.57 30.39
CA ALA A 9 -8.13 3.30 29.67
C ALA A 9 -9.02 3.25 28.40
N ILE A 10 -10.25 3.73 28.48
CA ILE A 10 -11.19 3.75 27.34
C ILE A 10 -10.70 4.73 26.26
N ALA A 11 -10.23 5.91 26.66
CA ALA A 11 -9.72 6.91 25.72
C ALA A 11 -8.49 6.40 24.95
N MET A 12 -7.57 5.72 25.64
CA MET A 12 -6.38 5.13 25.01
C MET A 12 -6.74 3.96 24.08
N ALA A 13 -7.71 3.12 24.46
CA ALA A 13 -8.20 2.04 23.59
C ALA A 13 -8.87 2.58 22.31
N ALA A 14 -9.64 3.67 22.42
CA ALA A 14 -10.24 4.33 21.26
C ALA A 14 -9.16 4.87 20.29
N LEU A 15 -8.10 5.47 20.81
CA LEU A 15 -6.97 5.96 19.98
C LEU A 15 -6.26 4.82 19.23
N PHE A 16 -6.14 3.63 19.85
CA PHE A 16 -5.60 2.45 19.17
C PHE A 16 -6.49 1.93 18.03
N LEU A 17 -7.82 2.03 18.19
CA LEU A 17 -8.77 1.56 17.18
C LEU A 17 -8.89 2.52 15.97
N ILE A 18 -8.56 3.81 16.14
CA ILE A 18 -8.62 4.82 15.07
C ILE A 18 -7.38 4.73 14.15
N SER A 19 -6.34 3.97 14.52
CA SER A 19 -5.18 3.69 13.65
C SER A 19 -5.48 2.60 12.60
N SER A 20 -6.67 2.62 12.00
CA SER A 20 -6.90 1.94 10.73
C SER A 20 -6.14 2.69 9.65
N GLY A 21 -4.83 2.43 9.55
CA GLY A 21 -4.02 2.94 8.46
C GLY A 21 -4.50 2.30 7.17
N ASP A 22 -5.40 2.96 6.45
CA ASP A 22 -5.61 2.68 5.05
C ASP A 22 -4.25 2.82 4.39
N ALA A 23 -3.62 1.70 4.04
CA ALA A 23 -2.31 1.70 3.44
C ALA A 23 -2.44 2.41 2.09
N VAL A 24 -2.06 3.69 2.06
CA VAL A 24 -2.04 4.45 0.82
C VAL A 24 -0.79 4.01 0.08
N CYS A 25 -0.98 3.60 -1.17
CA CYS A 25 0.11 3.16 -2.00
C CYS A 25 0.95 4.35 -2.48
N VAL A 26 2.24 4.38 -2.13
CA VAL A 26 3.15 5.50 -2.41
C VAL A 26 4.36 5.01 -3.21
N CYS A 27 4.77 5.78 -4.21
CA CYS A 27 6.02 5.65 -4.94
C CYS A 27 7.14 6.31 -4.10
N ASN A 28 8.01 5.51 -3.51
CA ASN A 28 9.07 5.96 -2.58
C ASN A 28 10.22 6.70 -3.28
N GLN A 29 10.33 6.55 -4.59
CA GLN A 29 11.38 7.17 -5.39
C GLN A 29 10.74 7.98 -6.53
N HIS A 30 11.50 8.88 -7.13
CA HIS A 30 11.08 9.61 -8.32
C HIS A 30 11.13 8.68 -9.54
N VAL A 31 10.15 7.77 -9.65
CA VAL A 31 10.06 6.78 -10.73
C VAL A 31 8.80 6.98 -11.55
N VAL A 32 8.92 6.75 -12.86
CA VAL A 32 7.79 6.80 -13.80
C VAL A 32 7.62 5.42 -14.42
N GLY A 33 6.40 4.89 -14.38
CA GLY A 33 6.08 3.59 -14.97
C GLY A 33 5.06 2.79 -14.19
N LEU A 34 4.88 1.54 -14.62
CA LEU A 34 3.99 0.56 -14.00
C LEU A 34 4.80 -0.37 -13.11
N TYR A 35 4.33 -0.62 -11.91
CA TYR A 35 5.03 -1.41 -10.90
C TYR A 35 4.04 -2.25 -10.09
N CYS A 36 4.45 -3.46 -9.74
CA CYS A 36 3.66 -4.30 -8.85
C CYS A 36 3.69 -3.74 -7.43
N GLY A 37 2.61 -3.89 -6.67
CA GLY A 37 2.55 -3.40 -5.29
C GLY A 37 3.57 -4.03 -4.34
N ASN A 38 4.16 -5.18 -4.69
CA ASN A 38 5.26 -5.78 -3.95
C ASN A 38 6.67 -5.30 -4.40
N SER A 39 6.73 -4.32 -5.30
CA SER A 39 8.00 -3.75 -5.72
C SER A 39 8.61 -2.92 -4.58
N HIS A 40 9.95 -2.98 -4.44
CA HIS A 40 10.67 -2.16 -3.45
C HIS A 40 10.51 -0.65 -3.67
N LEU A 41 10.07 -0.25 -4.87
CA LEU A 41 9.81 1.14 -5.24
C LEU A 41 8.50 1.67 -4.64
N LEU A 42 7.68 0.79 -4.07
CA LEU A 42 6.35 1.10 -3.55
C LEU A 42 6.22 0.75 -2.07
N HIS A 43 5.38 1.49 -1.36
CA HIS A 43 5.07 1.26 0.06
C HIS A 43 3.57 1.25 0.31
N GLY A 44 3.11 0.35 1.18
CA GLY A 44 1.70 0.26 1.56
C GLY A 44 0.78 -0.27 0.44
N CYS A 45 1.32 -0.99 -0.55
CA CYS A 45 0.59 -1.39 -1.75
C CYS A 45 0.18 -2.86 -1.74
N LEU A 46 -0.90 -3.18 -2.46
CA LEU A 46 -1.39 -4.55 -2.57
C LEU A 46 -0.55 -5.35 -3.58
N PRO A 47 -0.03 -6.53 -3.22
CA PRO A 47 0.95 -7.26 -4.04
C PRO A 47 0.40 -7.70 -5.42
N ASN A 48 -0.91 -7.94 -5.52
CA ASN A 48 -1.58 -8.38 -6.75
C ASN A 48 -2.17 -7.23 -7.58
N VAL A 49 -1.76 -5.99 -7.30
CA VAL A 49 -2.24 -4.80 -8.01
C VAL A 49 -1.07 -4.15 -8.73
N LEU A 50 -1.30 -3.82 -9.99
CA LEU A 50 -0.40 -3.04 -10.81
C LEU A 50 -0.72 -1.56 -10.58
N TYR A 51 0.28 -0.81 -10.15
CA TYR A 51 0.19 0.62 -9.86
C TYR A 51 0.98 1.43 -10.88
N GLN A 52 0.52 2.64 -11.17
CA GLN A 52 1.21 3.61 -11.98
C GLN A 52 1.84 4.69 -11.09
N CYS A 53 3.14 4.89 -11.26
CA CYS A 53 3.88 5.99 -10.69
C CYS A 53 4.14 7.04 -11.78
N ASN A 54 3.89 8.31 -11.47
CA ASN A 54 4.18 9.46 -12.34
C ASN A 54 5.22 10.39 -11.70
N GLY A 55 6.12 9.82 -10.90
CA GLY A 55 7.09 10.55 -10.08
C GLY A 55 7.02 10.13 -8.61
N HIS A 56 7.49 11.00 -7.72
CA HIS A 56 7.42 10.78 -6.28
C HIS A 56 6.01 11.15 -5.75
N GLY A 57 5.46 10.33 -4.85
CA GLY A 57 4.14 10.56 -4.25
C GLY A 57 3.18 9.40 -4.46
N TYR A 58 1.88 9.68 -4.50
CA TYR A 58 0.86 8.63 -4.54
C TYR A 58 0.89 7.83 -5.84
N ALA A 59 0.89 6.51 -5.70
CA ALA A 59 0.73 5.60 -6.83
C ALA A 59 -0.77 5.44 -7.13
N THR A 60 -1.14 5.46 -8.40
CA THR A 60 -2.53 5.21 -8.81
C THR A 60 -2.71 3.74 -9.14
N VAL A 61 -3.86 3.16 -8.78
CA VAL A 61 -4.20 1.79 -9.20
C VAL A 61 -4.40 1.79 -10.71
N TYR A 62 -3.54 1.09 -11.44
CA TYR A 62 -3.68 0.90 -12.88
C TYR A 62 -4.59 -0.29 -13.18
N LYS A 63 -4.31 -1.45 -12.58
CA LYS A 63 -5.11 -2.68 -12.77
C LYS A 63 -4.93 -3.67 -11.64
N ARG A 64 -6.00 -4.36 -11.23
CA ARG A 64 -5.89 -5.55 -10.36
C ARG A 64 -5.60 -6.79 -11.20
N CYS A 65 -4.53 -7.52 -10.88
CA CYS A 65 -4.11 -8.69 -11.64
C CYS A 65 -4.78 -9.96 -11.10
N ARG A 66 -5.54 -10.66 -11.95
CA ARG A 66 -6.26 -11.89 -11.56
C ARG A 66 -5.34 -13.04 -11.16
N TYR A 67 -4.20 -13.18 -11.84
CA TYR A 67 -3.23 -14.27 -11.64
C TYR A 67 -1.94 -13.81 -10.94
N GLY A 68 -1.98 -12.63 -10.33
CA GLY A 68 -0.81 -11.99 -9.72
C GLY A 68 -0.07 -11.04 -10.64
N CYS A 69 0.77 -10.22 -10.04
CA CYS A 69 1.62 -9.24 -10.70
C CYS A 69 3.07 -9.75 -10.74
N VAL A 70 3.79 -9.51 -11.83
CA VAL A 70 5.19 -9.91 -12.01
C VAL A 70 6.03 -8.71 -12.35
N THR A 71 7.23 -8.66 -11.77
CA THR A 71 8.23 -7.65 -12.06
C THR A 71 9.22 -8.19 -13.09
N ASP A 72 9.39 -7.45 -14.20
CA ASP A 72 10.38 -7.73 -15.24
C ASP A 72 11.81 -7.41 -14.80
N ARG A 73 12.79 -7.84 -15.61
CA ARG A 73 14.22 -7.50 -15.40
C ARG A 73 14.49 -6.00 -15.33
N GLY A 74 13.65 -5.18 -15.96
CA GLY A 74 13.73 -3.71 -15.89
C GLY A 74 13.07 -3.09 -14.65
N GLY A 75 12.61 -3.89 -13.69
CA GLY A 75 11.94 -3.41 -12.48
C GLY A 75 10.49 -2.98 -12.68
N LYS A 76 9.99 -2.93 -13.92
CA LYS A 76 8.58 -2.64 -14.22
C LYS A 76 7.70 -3.85 -13.97
N GLY A 77 6.44 -3.59 -13.62
CA GLY A 77 5.44 -4.61 -13.36
C GLY A 77 4.49 -4.81 -14.54
N HIS A 78 3.98 -6.03 -14.69
CA HIS A 78 2.84 -6.36 -15.53
C HIS A 78 1.98 -7.43 -14.86
N CYS A 79 0.74 -7.58 -15.30
CA CYS A 79 -0.12 -8.68 -14.83
C CYS A 79 0.24 -9.97 -15.56
N LYS A 80 0.28 -11.11 -14.85
CA LYS A 80 0.38 -12.41 -15.52
C LYS A 80 -0.82 -12.62 -16.45
N GLU A 81 -0.54 -12.88 -17.71
CA GLU A 81 -1.53 -13.32 -18.69
C GLU A 81 -1.50 -14.85 -18.69
N HIS A 82 -2.54 -15.47 -18.13
CA HIS A 82 -2.80 -16.92 -18.01
C HIS A 82 -1.61 -17.85 -17.68
N ALA A 83 -1.71 -18.54 -16.53
CA ALA A 83 -0.77 -19.58 -16.12
C ALA A 83 -0.87 -20.85 -16.97
#